data_AF-A0A7H4MLF6-F1
#
_entry.id   AF-A0A7H4MLF6-F1
#
_cell.length_a   1.000
_cell.length_b   1.000
_cell.length_c   1.000
_cell.angle_alpha   90.00
_cell.angle_beta   90.00
_cell.angle_gamma   90.00
#
_symmetry.space_group_name_H-M   'P 1'
#
loop_
_entity.id
_entity.type
_entity.pdbx_description
1 polymer ?
#
loop_
_entity_poly.entity_id
_entity_poly.type
_entity_poly.pdbx_seq_one_letter_code
_entity_poly.pdbx_strand_id
1 'polypeptide(L)'
;MSSIAPDYTTLLLSRIITSLNHGAFFGLGSVVAASVVPKHKQASAVATMFMGLTIANIGGVPAATWLGETIGWRMSFLATAGLGLLAMVSPVVLSAEGQRR
;
A
#
# COMPACT_ATOMS: atom_id res chain seq x y z
N MET A 1 -18.39 -10.46 2.28
CA MET A 1 -18.32 -11.09 0.94
C MET A 1 -18.15 -12.61 0.99
N SER A 2 -17.58 -13.19 2.07
CA SER A 2 -17.64 -14.65 2.30
C SER A 2 -19.02 -15.19 2.70
N SER A 3 -20.01 -14.33 2.93
CA SER A 3 -21.36 -14.74 3.35
C SER A 3 -22.31 -15.07 2.18
N ILE A 4 -21.90 -14.87 0.92
CA ILE A 4 -22.78 -15.00 -0.27
C ILE A 4 -22.21 -15.91 -1.38
N ALA A 5 -20.96 -16.40 -1.29
CA ALA A 5 -20.35 -17.15 -2.39
C ALA A 5 -20.95 -18.59 -2.50
N PRO A 6 -21.66 -18.94 -3.60
CA PRO A 6 -22.33 -20.24 -3.74
C PRO A 6 -21.38 -21.38 -4.14
N ASP A 7 -20.18 -21.06 -4.64
CA ASP A 7 -19.29 -22.02 -5.28
C ASP A 7 -17.81 -21.72 -5.02
N TYR A 8 -17.04 -22.78 -4.73
CA TYR A 8 -15.61 -22.74 -4.40
C TYR A 8 -14.76 -22.13 -5.54
N THR A 9 -15.21 -22.29 -6.78
CA THR A 9 -14.54 -21.78 -7.98
C THR A 9 -14.52 -20.25 -8.03
N THR A 10 -15.60 -19.60 -7.61
CA THR A 10 -15.70 -18.12 -7.57
C THR A 10 -14.81 -17.54 -6.47
N LEU A 11 -14.68 -18.25 -5.34
CA LEU A 11 -13.73 -17.90 -4.29
C LEU A 11 -12.28 -18.01 -4.80
N LEU A 12 -11.94 -19.10 -5.50
CA LEU A 12 -10.63 -19.26 -6.13
C LEU A 12 -10.34 -18.16 -7.16
N LEU A 13 -11.30 -17.84 -8.03
CA LEU A 13 -11.13 -16.81 -9.05
C LEU A 13 -10.91 -15.42 -8.43
N SER A 14 -11.73 -15.05 -7.44
CA SER A 14 -11.59 -13.79 -6.72
C SER A 14 -10.24 -13.68 -6.02
N ARG A 15 -9.72 -14.79 -5.48
CA ARG A 15 -8.43 -14.86 -4.82
C ARG A 15 -7.28 -14.73 -5.81
N ILE A 16 -7.39 -15.31 -7.02
CA ILE A 16 -6.42 -15.14 -8.10
C ILE A 16 -6.38 -13.67 -8.54
N ILE A 17 -7.53 -13.07 -8.81
CA ILE A 17 -7.62 -11.66 -9.25
C ILE A 17 -7.07 -10.72 -8.17
N THR A 18 -7.42 -10.95 -6.91
CA THR A 18 -6.94 -10.12 -5.79
C THR A 18 -5.43 -10.27 -5.60
N SER A 19 -4.91 -11.50 -5.66
CA SER A 19 -3.47 -11.78 -5.57
C SER A 19 -2.70 -11.17 -6.73
N LEU A 20 -3.26 -11.22 -7.95
CA LEU A 20 -2.66 -10.64 -9.15
C LEU A 20 -2.58 -9.12 -9.05
N ASN A 21 -3.65 -8.45 -8.63
CA ASN A 21 -3.62 -6.99 -8.41
C ASN A 21 -2.57 -6.60 -7.37
N HIS A 22 -2.42 -7.39 -6.31
CA HIS A 22 -1.40 -7.16 -5.30
C HIS A 22 0.02 -7.29 -5.88
N GLY A 23 0.27 -8.33 -6.69
CA GLY A 23 1.54 -8.51 -7.40
C GLY A 23 1.83 -7.39 -8.41
N ALA A 24 0.82 -6.95 -9.17
CA ALA A 24 0.96 -5.85 -10.14
C ALA A 24 1.31 -4.52 -9.45
N PHE A 25 0.75 -4.25 -8.27
CA PHE A 25 1.07 -3.07 -7.48
C PHE A 25 2.54 -3.04 -7.06
N PHE A 26 3.07 -4.15 -6.53
CA PHE A 26 4.49 -4.22 -6.16
C PHE A 26 5.42 -4.18 -7.38
N GLY A 27 5.01 -4.81 -8.49
CA GLY A 27 5.74 -4.75 -9.76
C GLY A 27 5.85 -3.32 -10.30
N LEU A 28 4.72 -2.64 -10.48
CA LEU A 28 4.70 -1.24 -10.93
C LEU A 28 5.38 -0.30 -9.94
N GLY A 29 5.15 -0.48 -8.64
CA GLY A 29 5.76 0.35 -7.60
C GLY A 29 7.29 0.24 -7.58
N SER A 30 7.84 -0.96 -7.75
CA SER A 30 9.30 -1.15 -7.82
C SER A 30 9.91 -0.55 -9.09
N VAL A 31 9.21 -0.62 -10.23
CA VAL A 31 9.63 0.03 -11.48
C VAL A 31 9.64 1.55 -11.34
N VAL A 32 8.60 2.13 -10.73
CA VAL A 32 8.53 3.58 -10.47
C VAL A 32 9.59 4.01 -9.45
N ALA A 33 9.81 3.25 -8.37
CA ALA A 33 10.85 3.54 -7.39
C ALA A 33 12.26 3.48 -8.01
N ALA A 34 12.50 2.54 -8.93
CA ALA A 34 13.77 2.43 -9.65
C ALA A 34 13.94 3.52 -10.73
N SER A 35 12.86 4.08 -11.29
CA SER A 35 12.93 5.11 -12.32
C SER A 35 13.21 6.51 -11.77
N VAL A 36 12.89 6.77 -10.50
CA VAL A 36 13.15 8.06 -9.83
C VAL A 36 14.57 8.18 -9.23
N VAL A 37 15.40 7.15 -9.32
CA VAL A 37 16.78 7.15 -8.81
C VAL A 37 17.81 6.80 -9.90
N PRO A 38 19.08 7.23 -9.76
CA PRO A 38 20.14 6.84 -10.69
C PRO A 38 20.32 5.32 -10.78
N LYS A 39 20.71 4.80 -11.96
CA LYS A 39 20.83 3.34 -12.23
C LYS A 39 21.62 2.57 -11.17
N HIS A 40 22.67 3.17 -10.59
CA HIS A 40 23.49 2.55 -9.55
C HIS A 40 22.83 2.45 -8.17
N LYS A 41 21.66 3.09 -7.96
CA LYS A 41 20.91 3.07 -6.68
C LYS A 41 19.56 2.35 -6.77
N GLN A 42 19.20 1.78 -7.92
CA GLN A 42 17.89 1.14 -8.12
C GLN A 42 17.63 0.00 -7.13
N ALA A 43 18.64 -0.84 -6.86
CA ALA A 43 18.55 -1.88 -5.85
C ALA A 43 18.25 -1.33 -4.45
N SER A 44 18.89 -0.22 -4.08
CA SER A 44 18.65 0.45 -2.80
C SER A 44 17.25 1.07 -2.72
N ALA A 45 16.74 1.65 -3.81
CA ALA A 45 15.39 2.22 -3.83
C ALA A 45 14.31 1.15 -3.64
N VAL A 46 14.47 -0.01 -4.29
CA VAL A 46 13.57 -1.15 -4.10
C VAL A 46 13.68 -1.68 -2.66
N ALA A 47 14.89 -1.79 -2.11
CA ALA A 47 15.09 -2.21 -0.73
C ALA A 47 14.43 -1.25 0.27
N THR A 48 14.55 0.07 0.07
CA THR A 48 13.89 1.08 0.91
C THR A 48 12.36 1.00 0.80
N MET A 49 11.81 0.71 -0.39
CA MET A 49 10.36 0.50 -0.56
C MET A 49 9.87 -0.70 0.27
N PHE A 50 10.56 -1.83 0.23
CA PHE A 50 10.23 -2.99 1.06
C PHE A 50 10.45 -2.74 2.56
N MET A 51 11.49 -2.00 2.93
CA MET A 51 11.74 -1.61 4.32
C MET A 51 10.61 -0.73 4.87
N GLY A 52 10.10 0.21 4.05
CA GLY A 52 8.93 1.02 4.38
C GLY A 52 7.68 0.17 4.62
N LEU A 53 7.45 -0.87 3.80
CA LEU A 53 6.37 -1.83 4.00
C LEU A 53 6.50 -2.60 5.32
N THR A 54 7.71 -3.02 5.69
CA THR A 54 7.96 -3.71 6.96
C THR A 54 7.65 -2.80 8.15
N ILE A 55 8.17 -1.56 8.14
CA ILE A 55 7.92 -0.58 9.21
C ILE A 55 6.42 -0.27 9.30
N ALA A 56 5.76 -0.09 8.15
CA ALA A 56 4.32 0.15 8.08
C ALA A 56 3.51 -1.02 8.65
N ASN A 57 3.91 -2.28 8.43
CA ASN A 57 3.22 -3.42 9.03
C ASN A 57 3.45 -3.52 10.54
N ILE A 58 4.70 -3.32 10.99
CA ILE A 58 5.06 -3.40 12.42
C ILE A 58 4.33 -2.33 13.22
N GLY A 59 4.25 -1.09 12.72
CA GLY A 59 3.58 0.00 13.42
C GLY A 59 2.09 0.10 13.13
N GLY A 60 1.70 -0.13 11.87
CA GLY A 60 0.34 0.10 11.39
C GLY A 60 -0.68 -0.90 11.91
N VAL A 61 -0.33 -2.19 12.02
CA VAL A 61 -1.26 -3.21 12.53
C VAL A 61 -1.58 -2.99 14.01
N PRO A 62 -0.61 -2.81 14.93
CA PRO A 62 -0.90 -2.50 16.33
C PRO A 62 -1.62 -1.16 16.50
N ALA A 63 -1.24 -0.13 15.74
CA ALA A 63 -1.90 1.17 15.79
C ALA A 63 -3.37 1.08 15.33
N ALA A 64 -3.66 0.35 14.26
CA ALA A 64 -5.02 0.14 13.75
C ALA A 64 -5.87 -0.66 14.73
N THR A 65 -5.30 -1.69 15.37
CA THR A 65 -5.96 -2.49 16.41
C THR A 65 -6.24 -1.65 17.65
N TRP A 66 -5.26 -0.89 18.14
CA TRP A 66 -5.41 -0.02 19.30
C TRP A 66 -6.46 1.07 19.07
N LEU A 67 -6.46 1.70 17.88
CA LEU A 67 -7.52 2.63 17.46
C LEU A 67 -8.88 1.92 17.37
N GLY A 68 -8.90 0.67 16.91
CA GLY A 68 -10.14 -0.12 16.78
C GLY A 68 -10.77 -0.42 18.13
N GLU A 69 -9.96 -0.71 19.14
CA GLU A 69 -10.39 -0.97 20.52
C GLU A 69 -10.74 0.31 21.29
N THR A 70 -10.01 1.41 21.09
CA THR A 70 -10.22 2.65 21.87
C THR A 70 -11.34 3.54 21.35
N ILE A 71 -11.49 3.69 20.04
CA ILE A 71 -12.42 4.66 19.42
C ILE A 71 -13.42 4.01 18.45
N GLY A 72 -13.40 2.68 18.36
CA GLY A 72 -14.32 1.89 17.56
C GLY A 72 -13.89 1.74 16.11
N TRP A 73 -14.19 0.58 15.53
CA TRP A 73 -13.77 0.14 14.19
C TRP A 73 -13.98 1.16 13.06
N ARG A 74 -14.99 2.03 13.16
CA ARG A 74 -15.28 3.08 12.15
C ARG A 74 -14.18 4.12 12.06
N MET A 75 -13.57 4.50 13.18
CA MET A 75 -12.49 5.49 13.21
C MET A 75 -11.16 4.90 12.71
N SER A 76 -10.91 3.60 12.89
CA SER A 76 -9.76 2.93 12.28
C SER A 76 -9.85 2.91 10.75
N PHE A 77 -11.05 2.74 10.19
CA PHE A 77 -11.26 2.87 8.74
C PHE A 77 -11.05 4.31 8.25
N LEU A 78 -11.53 5.32 8.98
CA LEU A 78 -11.28 6.73 8.66
C LEU A 78 -9.81 7.10 8.74
N ALA A 79 -9.09 6.62 9.76
CA ALA A 79 -7.64 6.84 9.90
C ALA A 79 -6.86 6.19 8.75
N THR A 80 -7.22 4.96 8.38
CA THR A 80 -6.61 4.26 7.24
C THR A 80 -6.92 4.95 5.91
N ALA A 81 -8.15 5.44 5.73
CA ALA A 81 -8.55 6.24 4.57
C ALA A 81 -7.78 7.57 4.49
N GLY A 82 -7.57 8.23 5.63
CA GLY A 82 -6.75 9.44 5.74
C GLY A 82 -5.28 9.20 5.38
N LEU A 83 -4.70 8.11 5.86
CA LEU A 83 -3.35 7.67 5.47
C LEU A 83 -3.26 7.34 3.98
N GLY A 84 -4.29 6.71 3.41
CA GLY A 84 -4.39 6.45 1.97
C GLY A 84 -4.44 7.74 1.15
N LEU A 85 -5.20 8.74 1.61
CA LEU A 85 -5.25 10.08 1.01
C LEU A 85 -3.88 10.77 1.07
N LEU A 86 -3.19 10.72 2.21
CA LEU A 86 -1.84 11.26 2.35
C LEU A 86 -0.84 10.56 1.41
N ALA A 87 -0.95 9.24 1.28
CA ALA A 87 -0.12 8.46 0.36
C ALA A 87 -0.40 8.79 -1.12
N MET A 88 -1.63 9.14 -1.48
CA MET A 88 -1.99 9.61 -2.84
C MET A 88 -1.46 11.02 -3.12
N VAL A 89 -1.45 11.90 -2.12
CA VAL A 89 -0.99 13.29 -2.26
C VAL A 89 0.54 13.38 -2.29
N SER A 90 1.24 12.52 -1.56
CA SER A 90 2.71 12.58 -1.43
C SER A 90 3.48 12.52 -2.77
N PRO A 91 3.19 11.59 -3.71
CA PRO A 91 3.82 11.59 -5.03
C PRO A 91 3.51 12.84 -5.86
N VAL A 92 2.29 13.39 -5.75
CA VAL A 92 1.86 14.58 -6.50
C VAL A 92 2.58 15.82 -6.01
N VAL A 93 2.70 15.99 -4.68
CA VAL A 93 3.45 17.09 -4.07
C VAL A 93 4.95 16.97 -4.40
N LEU A 94 5.52 15.77 -4.33
CA LEU A 94 6.92 15.55 -4.67
C LEU A 94 7.22 15.83 -6.15
N SER A 95 6.29 15.48 -7.05
CA SER A 95 6.41 15.79 -8.49
C SER A 95 6.30 17.29 -8.78
N ALA A 96 5.51 18.04 -8.01
CA ALA A 96 5.36 19.49 -8.18
C ALA A 96 6.62 20.27 -7.77
N GLU A 97 7.36 19.78 -6.77
CA GLU A 97 8.62 20.38 -6.32
C GLU A 97 9.76 20.15 -7.34
N GLY A 98 9.79 18.99 -8.00
CA GLY A 98 10.81 18.60 -8.98
C GLY A 98 10.76 19.37 -10.30
N GLN A 99 9.65 20.05 -10.61
CA GLN A 99 9.50 20.92 -11.80
C GLN A 99 9.95 22.37 -11.55
N ARG A 100 10.27 22.74 -10.31
CA ARG A 100 10.73 24.08 -9.91
C ARG A 100 12.26 24.23 -9.82
N ARG A 101 13.04 23.19 -10.14
CA ARG A 101 14.51 23.22 -10.24
C ARG A 101 14.96 22.89 -11.65
#